data_AF-A0A6N6T8P6-F1
#
_entry.id   AF-A0A6N6T8P6-F1
#
_cell.length_a   1.000
_cell.length_b   1.000
_cell.length_c   1.000
_cell.angle_alpha   90.00
_cell.angle_beta   90.00
_cell.angle_gamma   90.00
#
_symmetry.space_group_name_H-M   'P 1'
#
loop_
_entity.id
_entity.type
_entity.pdbx_description
1 polymer ?
#
loop_
_entity_poly.entity_id
_entity_poly.type
_entity_poly.pdbx_seq_one_letter_code
_entity_poly.pdbx_strand_id
1 'polypeptide(L)' 'MSVQYIVNPDGERVSVILSIAEYEALMRVAEAEEETALLLREPNGGILLQRIENIRQGRNLIERELLPDED' A
#
# COMPACT_ATOMS: atom_id res chain seq x y z
N MET A 1 -8.53 -18.27 15.24
CA MET A 1 -7.12 -17.87 15.02
C MET A 1 -6.58 -17.32 16.32
N SER A 2 -5.44 -17.86 16.79
CA SER A 2 -4.75 -17.35 17.99
C SER A 2 -3.66 -16.39 17.52
N VAL A 3 -3.89 -15.09 17.63
CA VAL A 3 -2.90 -14.07 17.27
C VAL A 3 -1.86 -13.97 18.39
N GLN A 4 -0.58 -14.13 18.04
CA GLN A 4 0.52 -14.02 18.99
C GLN A 4 1.11 -12.62 18.93
N TYR A 5 1.53 -12.10 20.09
CA TYR A 5 2.10 -10.76 20.20
C TYR A 5 3.46 -10.84 20.89
N ILE A 6 4.36 -9.93 20.49
CA ILE A 6 5.57 -9.63 21.24
C ILE A 6 5.20 -8.50 22.21
N VAL A 7 5.46 -8.74 23.50
CA VAL A 7 5.10 -7.84 24.60
C VAL A 7 6.39 -7.29 25.21
N ASN A 8 6.44 -5.98 25.43
CA ASN A 8 7.58 -5.31 26.07
C ASN A 8 7.58 -5.56 27.60
N PRO A 9 8.65 -5.18 28.32
CA PRO A 9 8.72 -5.35 29.78
C PRO A 9 7.62 -4.61 30.56
N ASP A 10 7.05 -3.54 29.98
CA ASP A 10 5.95 -2.77 30.56
C ASP A 10 4.57 -3.42 30.34
N GLY A 11 4.51 -4.54 29.61
CA GLY A 11 3.28 -5.29 29.34
C GLY A 11 2.53 -4.83 28.09
N GLU A 12 3.11 -3.94 27.29
CA GLU A 12 2.51 -3.41 26.07
C GLU A 12 2.82 -4.30 24.86
N ARG A 13 1.84 -4.46 23.96
CA ARG A 13 2.01 -5.21 22.72
C ARG A 13 2.71 -4.32 21.70
N VAL A 14 3.94 -4.66 21.36
CA VAL A 14 4.78 -3.87 20.45
C VAL A 14 4.88 -4.48 19.06
N SER A 15 4.57 -5.76 18.90
CA SER A 15 4.54 -6.42 17.59
C SER A 15 3.55 -7.58 17.56
N VAL A 16 3.16 -8.00 16.37
CA VAL A 16 2.29 -9.16 16.13
C VAL A 16 3.04 -10.19 15.29
N ILE A 17 2.87 -11.46 15.63
CA ILE A 17 3.41 -12.58 14.86
C ILE A 17 2.28 -13.10 13.98
N LEU A 18 2.51 -13.05 12.68
CA LEU A 18 1.56 -13.48 11.65
C LEU A 18 2.19 -14.59 10.81
N SER A 19 1.35 -15.45 10.24
CA SER A 19 1.81 -16.29 9.15
C SER A 19 2.12 -15.43 7.92
N ILE A 20 3.02 -15.91 7.05
CA ILE A 20 3.37 -15.17 5.84
C ILE A 20 2.15 -14.90 4.94
N ALA A 21 1.19 -15.83 4.90
CA ALA A 21 -0.05 -15.67 4.14
C ALA A 21 -0.94 -14.54 4.68
N GLU A 22 -1.02 -14.38 6.00
CA GLU A 22 -1.78 -13.29 6.63
C GLU A 22 -1.08 -11.94 6.44
N TYR A 23 0.25 -11.92 6.51
CA TYR A 23 1.04 -10.72 6.21
C TYR A 23 0.83 -10.25 4.77
N GLU A 24 0.95 -11.15 3.79
CA GLU A 24 0.73 -10.82 2.37
C GLU A 24 -0.70 -10.34 2.11
N ALA A 25 -1.70 -10.94 2.77
CA ALA A 25 -3.09 -10.49 2.67
C ALA A 25 -3.28 -9.07 3.23
N LEU A 26 -2.65 -8.75 4.36
CA LEU A 26 -2.68 -7.41 4.95
C LEU A 26 -1.97 -6.38 4.06
N MET A 27 -0.82 -6.73 3.49
CA MET A 27 -0.09 -5.83 2.59
C MET A 27 -0.91 -5.47 1.35
N ARG A 28 -1.62 -6.42 0.74
CA ARG A 28 -2.51 -6.12 -0.40
C ARG A 28 -3.64 -5.14 -0.04
N VAL A 29 -4.15 -5.22 1.18
CA VAL A 29 -5.19 -4.28 1.66
C VAL A 29 -4.57 -2.91 1.94
N ALA A 30 -3.41 -2.87 2.60
CA ALA A 30 -2.71 -1.63 2.91
C ALA A 30 -2.25 -0.89 1.64
N GLU A 31 -1.74 -1.59 0.63
CA GLU A 31 -1.35 -1.02 -0.67
C GLU A 31 -2.56 -0.43 -1.40
N ALA A 32 -3.71 -1.11 -1.36
CA ALA A 32 -4.95 -0.59 -1.94
C ALA A 32 -5.47 0.66 -1.19
N GLU A 33 -5.33 0.70 0.13
CA GLU A 33 -5.68 1.87 0.94
C GLU A 33 -4.70 3.04 0.72
N GLU A 34 -3.41 2.78 0.54
CA GLU A 34 -2.39 3.81 0.29
C GLU A 34 -2.54 4.43 -1.11
N GLU A 35 -2.83 3.63 -2.13
CA GLU A 35 -3.15 4.14 -3.48
C GLU A 35 -4.43 5.00 -3.44
N THR A 36 -5.46 4.57 -2.71
CA THR A 36 -6.71 5.32 -2.58
C THR A 36 -6.51 6.60 -1.77
N ALA A 37 -5.73 6.55 -0.68
CA ALA A 37 -5.40 7.71 0.14
C ALA A 37 -4.51 8.73 -0.60
N LEU A 38 -3.57 8.26 -1.44
CA LEU A 38 -2.75 9.09 -2.32
C LEU A 38 -3.61 9.81 -3.35
N LEU A 39 -4.50 9.09 -4.04
CA LEU A 39 -5.43 9.64 -5.03
C LEU A 39 -6.41 10.65 -4.43
N LEU A 40 -6.82 10.45 -3.17
CA LEU A 40 -7.72 11.35 -2.43
C LEU A 40 -6.99 12.56 -1.81
N ARG A 41 -5.68 12.46 -1.55
CA ARG A 41 -4.85 13.58 -1.02
C ARG A 41 -4.44 14.58 -2.08
N GLU A 42 -4.52 14.23 -3.36
CA GLU A 42 -4.18 15.14 -4.43
C GLU A 42 -5.17 16.32 -4.47
N PRO A 43 -4.71 17.57 -4.29
CA PRO A 43 -5.59 18.73 -4.16
C PRO A 43 -6.45 18.99 -5.40
N ASN A 44 -6.11 18.40 -6.56
CA ASN A 44 -6.79 18.60 -7.84
C ASN A 44 -7.16 17.30 -8.58
N GLY A 45 -6.91 16.11 -8.00
CA GLY A 45 -7.19 14.81 -8.63
C GLY A 45 -6.54 14.61 -10.00
N GLY A 46 -5.41 15.28 -10.27
CA GLY A 46 -4.77 15.29 -11.59
C GLY A 46 -4.23 13.92 -11.99
N ILE A 47 -3.60 13.21 -11.05
CA ILE A 47 -3.11 11.84 -11.23
C ILE A 47 -4.28 10.88 -11.49
N LEU A 48 -5.42 11.06 -10.80
CA LEU A 48 -6.61 10.24 -11.02
C LEU A 48 -7.19 10.46 -12.42
N LEU A 49 -7.34 11.72 -12.85
CA LEU A 49 -7.83 12.05 -14.19
C LEU A 49 -6.89 11.54 -15.29
N GLN A 50 -5.58 11.67 -15.09
CA GLN A 50 -4.57 11.16 -16.01
C GLN A 50 -4.61 9.64 -16.11
N ARG A 51 -4.81 8.93 -14.99
CA ARG A 51 -4.99 7.46 -14.99
C ARG A 51 -6.25 7.03 -15.71
N ILE A 52 -7.38 7.71 -15.49
CA ILE A 52 -8.63 7.44 -16.21
C ILE A 52 -8.44 7.63 -17.71
N GLU A 53 -7.74 8.69 -18.12
CA GLU A 53 -7.47 8.97 -19.53
C GLU A 53 -6.55 7.91 -20.15
N ASN A 54 -5.51 7.47 -19.42
CA ASN A 54 -4.64 6.38 -19.86
C ASN A 54 -5.40 5.06 -20.08
N ILE A 55 -6.31 4.70 -19.16
CA ILE A 55 -7.18 3.51 -19.31
C ILE A 55 -8.10 3.65 -20.52
N ARG A 56 -8.74 4.81 -20.71
CA ARG A 56 -9.60 5.08 -21.87
C ARG A 56 -8.85 4.95 -23.19
N GLN A 57 -7.57 5.30 -23.22
CA GLN A 57 -6.71 5.19 -24.38
C GLN A 57 -6.03 3.82 -24.52
N GLY A 58 -6.35 2.85 -23.66
CA GLY A 58 -5.78 1.50 -23.70
C GLY A 58 -4.29 1.45 -23.36
N ARG A 59 -3.75 2.47 -22.70
CA ARG A 59 -2.37 2.50 -22.23
C ARG A 59 -2.30 1.69 -20.93
N ASN A 60 -1.54 0.60 -20.92
CA ASN A 60 -1.33 -0.18 -19.71
C ASN A 60 -0.61 0.67 -18.65
N LEU A 61 -1.07 0.58 -17.40
CA LEU A 61 -0.37 1.13 -16.25
C LEU A 61 1.00 0.45 -16.17
N ILE A 62 2.06 1.20 -16.45
CA ILE A 62 3.43 0.71 -16.31
C ILE A 62 3.74 0.70 -14.81
N GLU A 63 3.69 -0.47 -14.19
CA GLU A 63 4.35 -0.73 -12.91
C GLU A 63 5.86 -0.62 -13.12
N ARG A 64 6.40 0.61 -13.04
CA ARG A 64 7.80 0.94 -12.70
C ARG A 64 8.10 2.36 -13.16
N GLU A 65 7.99 3.30 -12.23
CA GLU A 65 8.74 4.57 -12.27
C GLU A 65 8.78 5.20 -10.87
N LEU A 66 9.01 4.38 -9.83
CA LEU A 66 9.26 4.86 -8.46
C LEU A 66 10.43 4.12 -7.82
N LEU A 67 11.59 4.14 -8.49
CA LEU A 67 12.88 4.15 -7.81
C LEU A 67 13.80 5.03 -8.66
N PRO A 68 14.32 6.16 -8.14
CA PRO A 68 15.45 6.80 -8.78
C PRO A 68 16.67 5.89 -8.64
N ASP A 69 17.44 5.72 -9.71
CA ASP A 69 18.77 5.14 -9.60
C ASP A 69 19.60 6.08 -8.71
N GLU A 70 20.07 5.58 -7.56
CA GLU A 70 21.08 6.28 -6.76
C GLU A 70 22.40 6.26 -7.55
N ASP A 71 23.00 7.45 -7.74
CA ASP A 71 24.32 7.65 -8.37
C ASP A 71 25.45 6.83 -7.70
#